data_AF-A0A0E3P880-F1
#
_entry.id   AF-A0A0E3P880-F1
#
_cell.length_a   1.000
_cell.length_b   1.000
_cell.length_c   1.000
_cell.angle_alpha   90.00
_cell.angle_beta   90.00
_cell.angle_gamma   90.00
#
_symmetry.space_group_name_H-M   'P 1'
#
loop_
_entity.id
_entity.type
_entity.pdbx_description
1 polymer ?
#
loop_
_entity_poly.entity_id
_entity_poly.type
_entity_poly.pdbx_seq_one_letter_code
_entity_poly.pdbx_strand_id
1 'polypeptide(L)'
;MGNNDGKLVILLMLLTIALFFYISLPFMFRGPAAPLFVIHNHDIKGHEVAVEVFDQQNKSIINETYSLESEGDFSQARPSSLRFHREKREYTFKVTMDKQITSTVKMEIPNNYSLVDIWLYSKDYESGEIVPIFMEIAETV
;
A
#
# COMPACT_ATOMS: atom_id res chain seq x y z
N MET A 1 -29.13 -41.95 23.51
CA MET A 1 -28.88 -40.58 23.03
C MET A 1 -27.39 -40.29 23.15
N GLY A 2 -26.69 -40.06 22.03
CA GLY A 2 -25.29 -39.63 22.08
C GLY A 2 -25.23 -38.24 22.70
N ASN A 3 -24.24 -38.02 23.58
CA ASN A 3 -23.99 -36.72 24.20
C ASN A 3 -23.55 -35.72 23.12
N ASN A 4 -24.53 -35.07 22.49
CA ASN A 4 -24.32 -34.14 21.38
C ASN A 4 -23.65 -32.84 21.86
N ASP A 5 -23.78 -32.52 23.14
CA ASP A 5 -23.24 -31.29 23.74
C ASP A 5 -21.72 -31.33 23.78
N GLY A 6 -21.12 -32.46 24.18
CA GLY A 6 -19.66 -32.63 24.15
C GLY A 6 -19.07 -32.58 22.73
N LYS A 7 -19.81 -33.07 21.73
CA LYS A 7 -19.39 -33.01 20.32
C LYS A 7 -19.46 -31.58 19.76
N LEU A 8 -20.48 -30.81 20.14
CA LEU A 8 -20.62 -29.40 19.74
C LEU A 8 -19.51 -28.53 20.33
N VAL A 9 -19.14 -28.75 21.60
CA VAL A 9 -18.03 -28.02 22.24
C VAL A 9 -16.70 -28.30 21.55
N ILE A 10 -16.42 -29.57 21.22
CA ILE A 10 -15.19 -29.94 20.49
C ILE A 10 -15.21 -29.32 19.08
N LEU A 11 -16.34 -29.33 18.38
CA LEU A 11 -16.46 -28.74 17.06
C LEU A 11 -16.23 -27.23 17.08
N LEU A 12 -16.81 -26.52 18.05
CA LEU A 12 -16.59 -25.08 18.25
C LEU A 12 -15.12 -24.76 18.56
N MET A 13 -14.47 -25.57 19.41
CA MET A 13 -13.04 -25.41 19.71
C MET A 13 -12.15 -25.63 18.48
N LEU A 14 -12.45 -26.63 17.65
CA LEU A 14 -11.71 -26.86 16.40
C LEU A 14 -11.92 -25.72 15.40
N LEU A 15 -13.13 -25.18 15.31
CA LEU A 15 -13.45 -24.02 14.46
C LEU A 15 -12.68 -22.76 14.88
N THR A 16 -12.60 -22.48 16.19
CA THR A 16 -11.85 -21.31 16.68
C THR A 16 -10.35 -21.45 16.45
N ILE A 17 -9.79 -22.65 16.67
CA ILE A 17 -8.38 -22.94 16.38
C ILE A 17 -8.10 -22.79 14.87
N ALA A 18 -8.94 -23.38 14.02
CA ALA A 18 -8.80 -23.26 12.57
C ALA A 18 -8.89 -21.80 12.11
N LEU A 19 -9.82 -21.02 12.66
CA LEU A 19 -9.95 -19.59 12.36
C LEU A 19 -8.73 -18.79 12.81
N PHE A 20 -8.20 -19.09 14.01
CA PHE A 20 -6.97 -18.46 14.51
C PHE A 20 -5.80 -18.71 13.57
N PHE A 21 -5.59 -19.96 13.15
CA PHE A 21 -4.54 -20.30 12.19
C PHE A 21 -4.77 -19.66 10.82
N TYR A 22 -6.02 -19.63 10.32
CA TYR A 22 -6.36 -18.99 9.05
C TYR A 22 -6.03 -17.48 9.01
N ILE A 23 -6.19 -16.80 10.14
CA ILE A 23 -5.88 -15.37 10.27
C ILE A 23 -4.38 -15.14 10.53
N SER A 24 -3.75 -15.95 11.39
CA SER A 24 -2.37 -15.75 11.85
C SER A 24 -1.29 -16.28 10.91
N LEU A 25 -1.53 -17.39 10.18
CA LEU A 25 -0.53 -17.97 9.27
C LEU A 25 -0.01 -16.96 8.24
N PRO A 26 -0.87 -16.22 7.51
CA PRO A 26 -0.39 -15.27 6.51
C PRO A 26 0.56 -14.22 7.12
N PHE A 27 0.25 -13.75 8.33
CA PHE A 27 1.08 -12.78 9.03
C PHE A 27 2.43 -13.36 9.47
N MET A 28 2.48 -14.62 9.91
CA MET A 28 3.75 -15.26 10.31
C MET A 28 4.67 -15.55 9.12
N PHE A 29 4.13 -15.90 7.95
CA PHE A 29 4.94 -16.26 6.79
C PHE A 29 5.28 -15.08 5.88
N ARG A 30 4.44 -14.05 5.83
CA ARG A 30 4.56 -12.92 4.88
C ARG A 30 4.71 -11.57 5.55
N GLY A 31 4.65 -11.53 6.88
CA GLY A 31 4.76 -10.30 7.65
C GLY A 31 3.48 -9.44 7.61
N PRO A 32 3.59 -8.18 8.08
CA PRO A 32 2.50 -7.21 7.99
C PRO A 32 2.22 -6.82 6.53
N ALA A 33 1.02 -6.30 6.28
CA ALA A 33 0.72 -5.67 4.99
C ALA A 33 1.68 -4.52 4.70
N ALA A 34 2.06 -4.37 3.43
CA ALA A 34 2.89 -3.27 2.96
C ALA A 34 2.18 -1.91 3.19
N PRO A 35 2.93 -0.81 3.27
CA PRO A 35 2.40 0.54 3.10
C PRO A 35 1.54 0.67 1.82
N LEU A 36 0.71 1.70 1.74
CA LEU A 36 -0.03 1.98 0.51
C LEU A 36 0.92 2.52 -0.55
N PHE A 37 1.76 3.46 -0.15
CA PHE A 37 2.82 4.03 -0.97
C PHE A 37 4.00 4.48 -0.11
N VAL A 38 5.15 4.63 -0.77
CA VAL A 38 6.34 5.28 -0.23
C VAL A 38 6.75 6.39 -1.21
N ILE A 39 7.13 7.54 -0.68
CA ILE A 39 7.67 8.65 -1.46
C ILE A 39 9.17 8.68 -1.18
N HIS A 40 9.96 8.66 -2.25
CA HIS A 40 11.41 8.74 -2.23
C HIS A 40 11.85 10.05 -2.86
N ASN A 41 12.47 10.93 -2.09
CA ASN A 41 13.03 12.16 -2.62
C ASN A 41 14.49 11.95 -3.01
N HIS A 42 14.82 11.87 -4.30
CA HIS A 42 16.22 11.77 -4.75
C HIS A 42 16.86 13.12 -5.07
N ASP A 43 16.16 14.25 -4.84
CA ASP A 43 16.74 15.58 -5.01
C ASP A 43 17.54 16.02 -3.76
N ILE A 44 18.50 16.89 -4.01
CA ILE A 44 19.30 17.58 -2.98
C ILE A 44 18.51 18.68 -2.25
N LYS A 45 17.24 18.88 -2.63
CA LYS A 45 16.30 19.84 -2.03
C LYS A 45 15.13 19.10 -1.42
N GLY A 46 14.52 19.71 -0.41
CA GLY A 46 13.23 19.25 0.10
C GLY A 46 12.08 19.67 -0.81
N HIS A 47 10.99 18.89 -0.80
CA HIS A 47 9.80 19.10 -1.61
C HIS A 47 8.52 19.02 -0.81
N GLU A 48 7.51 19.77 -1.24
CA GLU A 48 6.13 19.64 -0.78
C GLU A 48 5.36 18.77 -1.78
N VAL A 49 4.90 17.60 -1.35
CA VAL A 49 4.25 16.60 -2.21
C VAL A 49 2.83 16.35 -1.75
N ALA A 50 1.85 16.76 -2.56
CA ALA A 50 0.46 16.40 -2.37
C ALA A 50 0.17 15.07 -3.07
N VAL A 51 -0.37 14.11 -2.34
CA VAL A 51 -0.77 12.80 -2.87
C VAL A 51 -2.28 12.62 -2.68
N GLU A 52 -2.97 12.46 -3.80
CA GLU A 52 -4.38 12.10 -3.86
C GLU A 52 -4.50 10.67 -4.38
N VAL A 53 -5.20 9.81 -3.65
CA VAL A 53 -5.47 8.42 -4.05
C VAL A 53 -6.97 8.20 -4.12
N PHE A 54 -7.44 7.75 -5.27
CA PHE A 54 -8.85 7.43 -5.53
C PHE A 54 -9.02 5.93 -5.77
N ASP A 55 -10.11 5.36 -5.25
CA ASP A 55 -10.50 3.99 -5.59
C ASP A 55 -11.15 3.89 -6.98
N GLN A 56 -11.53 2.67 -7.37
CA GLN A 56 -12.19 2.37 -8.64
C GLN A 56 -13.52 3.11 -8.84
N GLN A 57 -14.15 3.57 -7.77
CA GLN A 57 -15.39 4.35 -7.80
C GLN A 57 -15.12 5.86 -7.72
N ASN A 58 -13.87 6.29 -7.93
CA ASN A 58 -13.39 7.67 -7.80
C ASN A 58 -13.61 8.26 -6.39
N LYS A 59 -13.74 7.43 -5.36
CA LYS A 59 -13.81 7.91 -3.98
C LYS A 59 -12.40 8.19 -3.49
N SER A 60 -12.19 9.36 -2.92
CA SER A 60 -10.93 9.73 -2.28
C SER A 60 -10.67 8.84 -1.05
N ILE A 61 -9.48 8.24 -1.03
CA ILE A 61 -8.94 7.42 0.07
C ILE A 61 -7.89 8.22 0.83
N ILE A 62 -7.01 8.89 0.09
CA ILE A 62 -5.96 9.77 0.61
C ILE A 62 -6.09 11.10 -0.14
N ASN A 63 -5.93 12.19 0.59
CA ASN A 63 -5.77 13.54 0.05
C ASN A 63 -5.00 14.34 1.09
N GLU A 64 -3.68 14.21 1.04
CA GLU A 64 -2.79 14.75 2.07
C GLU A 64 -1.55 15.36 1.40
N THR A 65 -0.88 16.25 2.12
CA THR A 65 0.35 16.89 1.66
C THR A 65 1.48 16.61 2.64
N TYR A 66 2.63 16.20 2.10
CA TYR A 66 3.79 15.75 2.84
C TYR A 66 4.97 16.68 2.53
N SER A 67 5.73 17.04 3.56
CA SER A 67 7.01 17.74 3.38
C SER A 67 8.12 16.72 3.52
N LEU A 68 8.90 16.54 2.45
CA LEU A 68 10.06 15.66 2.44
C LEU A 68 11.33 16.49 2.49
N GLU A 69 12.25 16.10 3.37
CA GLU A 69 13.62 16.62 3.36
C GLU A 69 14.39 16.10 2.13
N SER A 70 15.55 16.70 1.85
CA SER A 70 16.47 16.21 0.82
C SER A 70 16.86 14.76 1.12
N GLU A 71 16.89 13.92 0.07
CA GLU A 71 17.26 12.50 0.18
C GLU A 71 16.39 11.70 1.19
N GLY A 72 15.23 12.25 1.56
CA GLY A 72 14.34 11.69 2.57
C GLY A 72 13.24 10.80 1.99
N ASP A 73 12.76 9.88 2.83
CA ASP A 73 11.67 8.96 2.51
C ASP A 73 10.44 9.22 3.39
N PHE A 74 9.24 9.01 2.83
CA PHE A 74 7.99 9.03 3.58
C PHE A 74 7.13 7.82 3.25
N SER A 75 6.68 7.07 4.27
CA SER A 75 5.86 5.88 4.10
C SER A 75 4.43 6.11 4.61
N GLN A 76 3.44 5.96 3.72
CA GLN A 76 2.03 6.08 4.09
C GLN A 76 1.42 4.70 4.34
N ALA A 77 1.02 4.45 5.58
CA ALA A 77 0.34 3.21 5.95
C ALA A 77 -1.02 3.06 5.24
N ARG A 78 -1.39 1.81 4.92
CA ARG A 78 -2.72 1.49 4.39
C ARG A 78 -3.81 1.87 5.39
N PRO A 79 -4.87 2.59 4.94
CA PRO A 79 -6.07 2.78 5.74
C PRO A 79 -6.61 1.45 6.25
N SER A 80 -7.16 1.44 7.46
CA SER A 80 -7.63 0.21 8.12
C SER A 80 -8.61 -0.60 7.28
N SER A 81 -9.48 0.08 6.52
CA SER A 81 -10.42 -0.53 5.58
C SER A 81 -9.77 -1.30 4.43
N LEU A 82 -8.52 -0.99 4.08
CA LEU A 82 -7.79 -1.61 2.97
C LEU A 82 -6.75 -2.64 3.42
N ARG A 83 -6.44 -2.73 4.73
CA ARG A 83 -5.40 -3.64 5.24
C ARG A 83 -5.70 -5.12 5.01
N PHE A 84 -6.97 -5.49 5.01
CA PHE A 84 -7.40 -6.90 4.90
C PHE A 84 -7.85 -7.29 3.49
N HIS A 85 -7.81 -6.36 2.53
CA HIS A 85 -8.16 -6.66 1.15
C HIS A 85 -7.04 -7.46 0.48
N ARG A 86 -7.34 -8.70 0.13
CA ARG A 86 -6.40 -9.61 -0.55
C ARG A 86 -6.59 -9.64 -2.07
N GLU A 87 -7.59 -8.90 -2.57
CA GLU A 87 -7.96 -8.86 -3.97
C GLU A 87 -7.24 -7.75 -4.71
N LYS A 88 -6.99 -8.00 -5.99
CA LYS A 88 -6.43 -7.03 -6.93
C LYS A 88 -7.40 -5.87 -7.11
N ARG A 89 -6.90 -4.64 -6.95
CA ARG A 89 -7.71 -3.42 -7.02
C ARG A 89 -6.99 -2.33 -7.77
N GLU A 90 -7.76 -1.62 -8.58
CA GLU A 90 -7.27 -0.48 -9.32
C GLU A 90 -7.43 0.81 -8.49
N TYR A 91 -6.42 1.66 -8.55
CA TYR A 91 -6.37 2.94 -7.88
C TYR A 91 -5.87 3.99 -8.85
N THR A 92 -6.33 5.23 -8.67
CA THR A 92 -5.77 6.38 -9.36
C THR A 92 -4.93 7.19 -8.39
N PHE A 93 -3.64 7.28 -8.65
CA PHE A 93 -2.70 8.12 -7.91
C PHE A 93 -2.53 9.42 -8.67
N LYS A 94 -2.75 10.54 -7.98
CA LYS A 94 -2.43 11.87 -8.47
C LYS A 94 -1.45 12.50 -7.49
N VAL A 95 -0.22 12.70 -7.97
CA VAL A 95 0.88 13.24 -7.19
C VAL A 95 1.23 14.61 -7.73
N THR A 96 1.24 15.62 -6.86
CA THR A 96 1.60 16.99 -7.20
C THR A 96 2.77 17.45 -6.34
N MET A 97 3.90 17.72 -6.97
CA MET A 97 5.12 18.22 -6.32
C MET A 97 5.24 19.74 -6.48
N ASP A 98 5.52 20.42 -5.38
CA ASP A 98 5.70 21.87 -5.26
C ASP A 98 4.61 22.71 -5.93
N LYS A 99 3.38 22.15 -5.94
CA LYS A 99 2.18 22.74 -6.57
C LYS A 99 2.32 23.02 -8.07
N GLN A 100 3.34 22.47 -8.72
CA GLN A 100 3.69 22.77 -10.11
C GLN A 100 3.71 21.53 -10.98
N ILE A 101 4.37 20.47 -10.53
CA ILE A 101 4.58 19.26 -11.32
C ILE A 101 3.54 18.23 -10.88
N THR A 102 2.69 17.80 -11.80
CA THR A 102 1.63 16.82 -11.51
C THR A 102 1.80 15.58 -12.37
N SER A 103 1.73 14.41 -11.75
CA SER A 103 1.65 13.12 -12.44
C SER A 103 0.42 12.37 -11.96
N THR A 104 -0.34 11.81 -12.89
CA THR A 104 -1.54 11.02 -12.59
C THR A 104 -1.43 9.67 -13.27
N VAL A 105 -1.42 8.60 -12.48
CA VAL A 105 -1.27 7.23 -12.96
C VAL A 105 -2.37 6.37 -12.36
N LYS A 106 -3.02 5.60 -13.23
CA LYS A 106 -3.95 4.56 -12.84
C LYS A 106 -3.20 3.24 -12.80
N MET A 107 -3.27 2.54 -11.68
CA MET A 107 -2.49 1.32 -11.48
C MET A 107 -3.28 0.26 -10.72
N GLU A 108 -2.98 -1.00 -11.00
CA GLU A 108 -3.68 -2.14 -10.45
C GLU A 108 -2.81 -2.85 -9.41
N ILE A 109 -3.07 -2.57 -8.14
CA ILE A 109 -2.31 -3.13 -7.02
C ILE A 109 -2.78 -4.57 -6.80
N PRO A 110 -1.90 -5.59 -6.91
CA PRO A 110 -2.30 -6.99 -6.95
C PRO A 110 -2.78 -7.53 -5.60
N ASN A 111 -2.18 -7.07 -4.49
CA ASN A 111 -2.53 -7.50 -3.14
C ASN A 111 -2.02 -6.49 -2.08
N ASN A 112 -2.31 -6.77 -0.80
CA ASN A 112 -1.92 -5.92 0.33
C ASN A 112 -0.43 -6.03 0.76
N TYR A 113 0.39 -6.82 0.07
CA TYR A 113 1.85 -6.90 0.24
C TYR A 113 2.61 -6.18 -0.86
N SER A 114 1.91 -5.56 -1.81
CA SER A 114 2.50 -4.62 -2.76
C SER A 114 2.33 -3.19 -2.27
N LEU A 115 3.16 -2.28 -2.75
CA LEU A 115 3.06 -0.84 -2.49
C LEU A 115 3.34 -0.08 -3.79
N VAL A 116 3.11 1.22 -3.75
CA VAL A 116 3.45 2.13 -4.84
C VAL A 116 4.66 2.95 -4.43
N ASP A 117 5.76 2.80 -5.15
CA ASP A 117 6.90 3.69 -4.98
C ASP A 117 6.69 4.94 -5.83
N ILE A 118 6.83 6.10 -5.20
CA ILE A 118 6.72 7.41 -5.80
C ILE A 118 8.11 8.04 -5.74
N TRP A 119 8.84 7.97 -6.85
CA TRP A 119 10.18 8.48 -6.96
C TRP A 119 10.17 9.92 -7.46
N LEU A 120 10.74 10.84 -6.69
CA LEU A 120 10.93 12.23 -7.09
C LEU A 120 12.35 12.42 -7.64
N TYR A 121 12.48 13.05 -8.82
CA TYR A 121 13.76 13.30 -9.48
C TYR A 121 14.65 12.06 -9.63
N SER A 122 14.04 10.93 -10.00
CA SER A 122 14.80 9.70 -10.26
C SER A 122 15.40 9.71 -11.67
N LYS A 123 16.53 9.02 -11.80
CA LYS A 123 17.18 8.82 -13.10
C LYS A 123 16.61 7.56 -13.74
N ASP A 124 16.04 7.71 -14.93
CA ASP A 124 15.68 6.56 -15.75
C ASP A 124 16.96 5.79 -16.14
N TYR A 125 17.00 4.50 -15.84
CA TYR A 125 18.17 3.65 -16.08
C TYR A 125 18.42 3.42 -17.57
N GLU A 126 17.39 3.46 -18.42
CA GLU A 126 17.55 3.21 -19.86
C GLU A 126 18.00 4.46 -20.61
N SER A 127 17.33 5.59 -20.36
CA SER A 127 17.61 6.86 -21.06
C SER A 127 18.67 7.71 -20.37
N GLY A 128 18.86 7.53 -19.06
CA GLY A 128 19.67 8.42 -18.22
C GLY A 128 19.01 9.77 -17.94
N GLU A 129 17.78 9.98 -18.40
CA GLU A 129 17.03 11.22 -18.19
C GLU A 129 16.49 11.31 -16.77
N ILE A 130 16.36 12.54 -16.27
CA ILE A 130 15.79 12.81 -14.95
C ILE A 130 14.27 12.92 -15.10
N VAL A 131 13.55 12.02 -14.43
CA VAL A 131 12.09 12.02 -14.40
C VAL A 131 11.63 12.69 -13.10
N PRO A 132 10.88 13.81 -13.15
CA PRO A 132 10.49 14.55 -11.95
C PRO A 132 9.62 13.75 -10.98
N ILE A 133 8.67 12.95 -11.51
CA ILE A 133 7.82 12.06 -10.73
C ILE A 133 7.67 10.75 -11.51
N PHE A 134 8.18 9.67 -10.95
CA PHE A 134 8.02 8.31 -11.48
C PHE A 134 7.26 7.46 -10.45
N MET A 135 6.37 6.61 -10.92
CA MET A 135 5.55 5.75 -10.05
C MET A 135 5.59 4.32 -10.54
N GLU A 136 5.84 3.39 -9.64
CA GLU A 136 5.83 1.95 -9.94
C GLU A 136 5.26 1.12 -8.79
N ILE A 137 4.91 -0.12 -9.09
CA ILE A 137 4.45 -1.08 -8.08
C ILE A 137 5.64 -1.92 -7.64
N ALA A 138 5.90 -1.97 -6.35
CA ALA A 138 6.87 -2.88 -5.73
C ALA A 138 6.17 -3.91 -4.85
N GLU A 139 6.78 -5.09 -4.71
CA GLU A 139 6.33 -6.13 -3.79
C GLU A 139 7.25 -6.18 -2.57
N THR A 140 6.66 -6.20 -1.38
CA THR A 140 7.40 -6.49 -0.14
C THR A 140 7.45 -8.01 0.05
N VAL A 141 8.66 -8.53 0.26
CA VAL A 141 8.96 -9.97 0.42
C VAL A 141 8.57 -10.47 1.80
#